data_AF-A0A3D3WTV7-F1
#
_entry.id   AF-A0A3D3WTV7-F1
#
_cell.length_a   1.000
_cell.length_b   1.000
_cell.length_c   1.000
_cell.angle_alpha   90.00
_cell.angle_beta   90.00
_cell.angle_gamma   90.00
#
_symmetry.space_group_name_H-M   'P 1'
#
loop_
_entity.id
_entity.type
_entity.pdbx_description
1 polymer ?
#
loop_
_entity_poly.entity_id
_entity_poly.type
_entity_poly.pdbx_seq_one_letter_code
_entity_poly.pdbx_strand_id
1 'polypeptide(L)'
;PYFVVGAVHSGVSAVAFVMIILRYIYGWQNYIRHEHLDALGRLLIVVATGWFYFLVMEIIFGIYGREADEVAVRILQFQVNPWAIWMFIFVGITYFLPVAIWLSKTGRRNLWIMSFACISVN
;
A
#
# COMPACT_ATOMS: atom_id res chain seq x y z
N PRO A 1 -2.37 9.67 13.03
CA PRO A 1 -1.06 9.45 12.34
C PRO A 1 -1.18 8.69 11.00
N TYR A 2 -2.30 8.83 10.29
CA TYR A 2 -2.55 8.13 9.02
C TYR A 2 -1.55 8.54 7.93
N PHE A 3 -1.30 9.84 7.77
CA PHE A 3 -0.44 10.38 6.72
C PHE A 3 1.02 9.93 6.85
N VAL A 4 1.55 9.89 8.08
CA VAL A 4 2.94 9.46 8.33
C VAL A 4 3.12 7.98 7.99
N VAL A 5 2.19 7.12 8.41
CA VAL A 5 2.25 5.68 8.09
C VAL A 5 2.05 5.47 6.59
N GLY A 6 1.23 6.30 5.93
CA GLY A 6 1.07 6.29 4.47
C GLY A 6 2.35 6.65 3.74
N ALA A 7 3.07 7.68 4.20
CA ALA A 7 4.37 8.07 3.63
C ALA A 7 5.43 6.97 3.81
N VAL A 8 5.40 6.25 4.94
CA VAL A 8 6.28 5.08 5.13
C VAL A 8 5.87 3.94 4.20
N HIS A 9 4.58 3.68 4.03
CA HIS A 9 4.08 2.62 3.15
C HIS A 9 4.50 2.85 1.69
N SER A 10 4.27 4.04 1.13
CA SER A 10 4.68 4.39 -0.23
C SER A 10 6.20 4.54 -0.38
N GLY A 11 6.86 5.11 0.62
CA GLY A 11 8.32 5.28 0.60
C GLY A 11 9.06 3.95 0.57
N VAL A 12 8.68 3.00 1.43
CA VAL A 12 9.32 1.67 1.47
C VAL A 12 9.02 0.87 0.19
N SER A 13 7.82 1.01 -0.40
CA SER A 13 7.49 0.35 -1.67
C SER A 13 8.28 0.95 -2.84
N ALA A 14 8.47 2.27 -2.88
CA ALA A 14 9.31 2.94 -3.88
C ALA A 14 10.78 2.49 -3.77
N VAL A 15 11.32 2.39 -2.54
CA VAL A 15 12.69 1.90 -2.30
C VAL A 15 12.82 0.44 -2.75
N ALA A 16 11.84 -0.42 -2.46
CA ALA A 16 11.82 -1.81 -2.93
C ALA A 16 11.83 -1.90 -4.46
N PHE A 17 11.04 -1.07 -5.14
CA PHE A 17 11.00 -0.99 -6.60
C PHE A 17 12.35 -0.56 -7.19
N VAL A 18 12.96 0.50 -6.66
CA VAL A 18 14.29 0.97 -7.10
C VAL A 18 15.35 -0.11 -6.90
N MET A 19 15.34 -0.82 -5.77
CA MET A 19 16.27 -1.93 -5.54
C MET A 19 16.12 -3.04 -6.58
N ILE A 20 14.90 -3.36 -7.02
CA ILE A 20 14.67 -4.36 -8.08
C ILE A 20 15.23 -3.87 -9.42
N ILE A 21 15.04 -2.58 -9.76
CA ILE A 21 15.63 -1.98 -10.97
C ILE A 21 17.15 -2.03 -10.93
N LEU A 22 17.77 -1.58 -9.83
CA LEU A 22 19.23 -1.58 -9.67
C LEU A 22 19.80 -3.00 -9.75
N ARG A 23 19.10 -3.98 -9.16
CA ARG A 23 19.46 -5.41 -9.26
C ARG A 23 19.48 -5.89 -10.71
N TYR A 24 18.54 -5.43 -11.54
CA TYR A 24 18.43 -5.83 -12.94
C TYR A 24 19.47 -5.14 -13.83
N ILE A 25 19.63 -3.83 -13.71
CA ILE A 25 20.52 -3.02 -14.57
C ILE A 25 22.00 -3.28 -14.26
N TYR A 26 22.38 -3.29 -12.98
CA TYR A 26 23.78 -3.40 -12.56
C TYR A 26 24.21 -4.82 -12.20
N GLY A 27 23.31 -5.81 -12.32
CA GLY A 27 23.64 -7.21 -12.04
C GLY A 27 23.98 -7.50 -10.58
N TRP A 28 23.50 -6.70 -9.62
CA TRP A 28 23.81 -6.81 -8.18
C TRP A 28 23.15 -8.00 -7.47
N GLN A 29 23.01 -9.14 -8.15
CA GLN A 29 22.32 -10.32 -7.61
C GLN A 29 22.99 -10.90 -6.35
N ASN A 30 24.31 -10.70 -6.21
CA ASN A 30 25.09 -11.15 -5.06
C ASN A 30 24.91 -10.25 -3.82
N TYR A 31 24.56 -8.98 -4.02
CA TYR A 31 24.31 -8.02 -2.94
C TYR A 31 22.81 -8.00 -2.58
N ILE A 32 21.94 -7.81 -3.57
CA ILE A 32 20.48 -7.82 -3.41
C ILE A 32 19.97 -9.26 -3.63
N ARG A 33 20.19 -10.09 -2.60
CA ARG A 33 19.67 -11.47 -2.55
C ARG A 33 18.15 -11.50 -2.38
N HIS A 34 17.54 -12.59 -2.82
CA HIS A 34 16.08 -12.80 -2.74
C HIS A 34 15.52 -12.71 -1.31
N GLU A 35 16.32 -13.05 -0.30
CA GLU A 35 15.94 -12.92 1.11
C GLU A 35 15.68 -11.47 1.55
N HIS A 36 16.41 -10.49 1.00
CA HIS A 36 16.18 -9.08 1.32
C HIS A 36 14.81 -8.63 0.81
N LEU A 37 14.45 -9.01 -0.43
CA LEU A 37 13.15 -8.69 -1.02
C LEU A 37 12.01 -9.45 -0.33
N ASP A 38 12.24 -10.69 0.08
CA ASP A 38 11.25 -11.47 0.84
C ASP A 38 10.98 -10.85 2.21
N ALA A 39 12.02 -10.38 2.90
CA ALA A 39 11.91 -9.67 4.18
C ALA A 39 11.19 -8.32 4.01
N LEU A 40 11.53 -7.55 2.97
CA LEU A 40 10.85 -6.29 2.64
C LEU A 40 9.38 -6.51 2.33
N GLY A 41 9.01 -7.56 1.60
CA GLY A 41 7.61 -7.89 1.34
C GLY A 41 6.83 -8.20 2.63
N ARG A 42 7.44 -8.86 3.62
CA ARG A 42 6.79 -9.08 4.93
C ARG A 42 6.64 -7.78 5.71
N LEU A 43 7.67 -6.94 5.70
CA LEU A 43 7.63 -5.63 6.35
C LEU A 43 6.51 -4.76 5.73
N LEU A 44 6.43 -4.74 4.41
CA LEU A 44 5.41 -3.99 3.66
C LEU A 44 3.99 -4.44 4.00
N ILE A 45 3.73 -5.74 4.22
CA ILE A 45 2.44 -6.21 4.72
C ILE A 45 2.09 -5.57 6.07
N VAL A 46 3.02 -5.59 7.03
CA VAL A 46 2.78 -5.04 8.38
C VAL A 46 2.50 -3.54 8.31
N VAL A 47 3.29 -2.81 7.52
CA VAL A 47 3.11 -1.35 7.34
C VAL A 47 1.79 -1.05 6.63
N ALA A 48 1.44 -1.78 5.57
CA ALA A 48 0.19 -1.64 4.85
C ALA A 48 -1.03 -1.89 5.74
N THR A 49 -1.00 -2.94 6.57
CA THR A 49 -2.06 -3.25 7.53
C THR A 49 -2.17 -2.17 8.61
N GLY A 50 -1.03 -1.64 9.09
CA GLY A 50 -1.02 -0.51 10.01
C GLY A 50 -1.65 0.75 9.41
N TRP A 51 -1.32 1.06 8.16
CA TRP A 51 -1.94 2.17 7.43
C TRP A 51 -3.44 1.98 7.25
N PHE A 52 -3.87 0.80 6.81
CA PHE A 52 -5.28 0.47 6.61
C PHE A 52 -6.08 0.54 7.91
N TYR A 53 -5.50 0.08 9.02
CA TYR A 53 -6.10 0.25 10.35
C TYR A 53 -6.36 1.72 10.68
N PHE A 54 -5.38 2.61 10.46
CA PHE A 54 -5.56 4.04 10.72
C PHE A 54 -6.56 4.69 9.75
N LEU A 55 -6.61 4.26 8.49
CA LEU A 55 -7.63 4.70 7.52
C LEU A 55 -9.04 4.36 8.03
N VAL A 56 -9.25 3.12 8.47
CA VAL A 56 -10.53 2.66 8.99
C VAL A 56 -10.91 3.43 10.26
N MET A 57 -9.96 3.65 11.17
CA MET A 57 -10.21 4.44 12.37
C MET A 57 -10.61 5.88 12.04
N GLU A 58 -9.96 6.52 11.06
CA GLU A 58 -10.31 7.87 10.63
C GLU A 58 -11.75 7.94 10.09
N ILE A 59 -12.18 6.93 9.33
CA ILE A 59 -13.56 6.85 8.82
C ILE A 59 -14.56 6.67 9.97
N ILE A 60 -14.28 5.76 10.91
CA ILE A 60 -15.16 5.48 12.05
C ILE A 60 -15.30 6.72 12.94
N PHE A 61 -14.18 7.34 13.32
CA PHE A 61 -14.20 8.52 14.18
C PHE A 61 -14.86 9.72 13.50
N GLY A 62 -14.69 9.90 12.19
CA GLY A 62 -15.36 10.98 11.48
C GLY A 62 -16.88 10.84 11.41
N ILE A 63 -17.38 9.59 11.32
CA ILE A 63 -18.83 9.33 11.40
C ILE A 63 -19.33 9.52 12.85
N TYR A 64 -18.55 9.08 13.84
CA TYR A 64 -18.92 9.17 15.25
C TYR A 64 -18.92 10.61 15.79
N GLY A 65 -17.97 11.45 15.32
CA GLY A 65 -17.85 12.86 15.73
C GLY A 65 -19.03 13.73 15.30
N ARG A 66 -19.78 13.33 14.27
CA ARG A 66 -20.98 14.01 13.75
C ARG A 66 -20.80 15.50 13.40
N GLU A 67 -19.58 15.94 13.14
CA GLU A 67 -19.36 17.26 12.59
C GLU A 67 -19.87 17.32 11.15
N ALA A 68 -20.58 18.40 10.80
CA ALA A 68 -21.24 18.52 9.51
C ALA A 68 -20.25 18.39 8.34
N ASP A 69 -19.04 18.95 8.51
CA ASP A 69 -17.98 18.92 7.49
C ASP A 69 -17.41 17.51 7.32
N GLU A 70 -17.11 16.80 8.41
CA GLU A 70 -16.60 15.42 8.37
C GLU A 70 -17.62 14.46 7.75
N VAL A 71 -18.90 14.60 8.11
CA VAL A 71 -19.98 13.79 7.53
C VAL A 71 -20.14 14.08 6.03
N ALA A 72 -20.06 15.35 5.61
CA ALA A 72 -20.11 15.71 4.20
C ALA A 72 -18.96 15.07 3.40
N VAL A 73 -17.74 15.04 3.95
CA VAL A 73 -16.60 14.35 3.33
C VAL A 73 -16.85 12.85 3.19
N ARG A 74 -17.41 12.18 4.21
CA ARG A 74 -17.72 10.73 4.13
C ARG A 74 -18.83 10.43 3.13
N ILE A 75 -19.84 11.28 3.03
CA ILE A 75 -20.90 11.17 2.01
C ILE A 75 -20.28 11.30 0.60
N LEU A 76 -19.40 12.28 0.39
CA LEU A 76 -18.67 12.42 -0.87
C LEU A 76 -17.84 11.16 -1.19
N GLN A 77 -17.11 10.63 -0.19
CA GLN A 77 -16.22 9.47 -0.37
C GLN A 77 -16.94 8.14 -0.62
N PHE A 78 -18.17 7.94 -0.13
CA PHE A 78 -18.82 6.63 -0.18
C PHE A 78 -20.18 6.60 -0.89
N GLN A 79 -20.86 7.73 -1.06
CA GLN A 79 -22.23 7.79 -1.60
C GLN A 79 -22.35 8.57 -2.91
N VAL A 80 -21.47 9.54 -3.16
CA VAL A 80 -21.55 10.38 -4.37
C VAL A 80 -20.70 9.78 -5.48
N ASN A 81 -21.33 9.43 -6.61
CA ASN A 81 -20.62 9.06 -7.83
C ASN A 81 -20.02 10.32 -8.51
N PRO A 82 -18.80 10.28 -9.05
CA PRO A 82 -17.91 9.11 -9.22
C PRO A 82 -16.93 8.87 -8.06
N TRP A 83 -16.91 9.73 -7.05
CA TRP A 83 -15.95 9.71 -5.95
C TRP A 83 -16.00 8.42 -5.12
N ALA A 84 -17.21 7.86 -4.92
CA ALA A 84 -17.39 6.55 -4.31
C ALA A 84 -16.61 5.45 -5.04
N ILE A 85 -16.66 5.44 -6.37
CA ILE A 85 -15.94 4.46 -7.20
C ILE A 85 -14.43 4.65 -7.03
N TRP A 86 -13.95 5.90 -7.07
CA TRP A 86 -12.54 6.20 -6.86
C TRP A 86 -12.04 5.78 -5.48
N MET A 87 -12.85 5.93 -4.43
CA MET A 87 -12.51 5.48 -3.09
C MET A 87 -12.34 3.95 -3.02
N PHE A 88 -13.25 3.19 -3.63
CA PHE A 88 -13.12 1.73 -3.67
C PHE A 88 -11.92 1.27 -4.51
N ILE A 89 -11.67 1.93 -5.65
CA ILE A 89 -10.49 1.67 -6.48
C ILE A 89 -9.21 1.97 -5.69
N PHE A 90 -9.17 3.11 -5.01
CA PHE A 90 -8.03 3.52 -4.19
C PHE A 90 -7.71 2.47 -3.13
N VAL A 91 -8.68 2.05 -2.32
CA VAL A 91 -8.45 1.02 -1.28
C VAL A 91 -8.11 -0.34 -1.91
N GLY A 92 -8.76 -0.69 -3.02
CA GLY A 92 -8.52 -1.93 -3.76
C GLY A 92 -7.08 -2.06 -4.28
N ILE A 93 -6.59 -1.02 -4.95
CA ILE A 93 -5.28 -1.01 -5.59
C ILE A 93 -4.16 -0.75 -4.58
N THR A 94 -4.36 0.14 -3.61
CA THR A 94 -3.28 0.54 -2.68
C THR A 94 -3.09 -0.43 -1.52
N TYR A 95 -4.12 -1.19 -1.14
CA TYR A 95 -4.03 -2.12 -0.01
C TYR A 95 -4.31 -3.57 -0.43
N PHE A 96 -5.50 -3.87 -0.94
CA PHE A 96 -5.91 -5.26 -1.13
C PHE A 96 -5.07 -6.00 -2.17
N LEU A 97 -4.80 -5.36 -3.31
CA LEU A 97 -3.99 -5.93 -4.38
C LEU A 97 -2.53 -6.22 -3.95
N PRO A 98 -1.76 -5.25 -3.41
CA PRO A 98 -0.38 -5.47 -3.03
C PRO A 98 -0.25 -6.44 -1.85
N VAL A 99 -1.13 -6.34 -0.84
CA VAL A 99 -1.11 -7.27 0.30
C VAL A 99 -1.45 -8.70 -0.13
N ALA A 100 -2.43 -8.89 -1.03
CA ALA A 100 -2.73 -10.22 -1.57
C ALA A 100 -1.52 -10.82 -2.31
N ILE A 101 -0.80 -10.01 -3.09
CA ILE A 101 0.42 -10.43 -3.78
C ILE A 101 1.51 -10.81 -2.78
N TRP A 102 1.76 -9.96 -1.78
CA TRP A 102 2.82 -10.16 -0.79
C TRP A 102 2.54 -11.34 0.16
N LEU A 103 1.27 -11.66 0.44
CA LEU A 103 0.92 -12.84 1.26
C LEU A 103 1.45 -14.13 0.64
N SER A 104 1.42 -14.23 -0.68
CA SER A 104 1.97 -15.38 -1.40
C SER A 104 3.51 -15.37 -1.40
N LYS A 105 4.13 -16.48 -0.97
CA LYS A 105 5.60 -16.64 -1.06
C LYS A 105 6.08 -16.61 -2.51
N THR A 106 5.25 -17.07 -3.45
CA THR A 106 5.54 -17.05 -4.89
C THR A 106 5.57 -15.62 -5.43
N GLY A 107 4.61 -14.77 -5.04
CA GLY A 107 4.56 -13.36 -5.43
C GLY A 107 5.77 -12.57 -4.94
N ARG A 108 6.21 -12.80 -3.68
CA ARG A 108 7.41 -12.16 -3.11
C ARG A 108 8.73 -12.60 -3.73
N ARG A 109 8.80 -13.83 -4.26
CA ARG A 109 10.02 -14.36 -4.89
C ARG A 109 10.19 -13.92 -6.35
N ASN A 110 9.09 -13.58 -7.03
CA ASN A 110 9.15 -13.11 -8.40
C ASN A 110 9.35 -11.59 -8.43
N LEU A 111 10.51 -11.16 -8.92
CA LEU A 111 10.93 -9.76 -8.97
C LEU A 111 9.94 -8.86 -9.73
N TRP A 112 9.38 -9.35 -10.84
CA TRP A 112 8.46 -8.57 -11.65
C TRP A 112 7.09 -8.39 -10.98
N ILE A 113 6.61 -9.44 -10.31
CA ILE A 113 5.36 -9.38 -9.54
C ILE A 113 5.52 -8.44 -8.33
N MET A 114 6.69 -8.50 -7.68
CA MET A 114 7.03 -7.61 -6.57
C MET A 114 7.06 -6.14 -7.03
N SER A 115 7.67 -5.85 -8.19
CA SER A 115 7.67 -4.51 -8.78
C SER A 115 6.26 -4.02 -9.10
N PHE A 116 5.42 -4.86 -9.69
CA PHE A 116 4.02 -4.52 -9.98
C PHE A 116 3.24 -4.15 -8.71
N ALA A 117 3.40 -4.93 -7.64
CA ALA A 117 2.80 -4.61 -6.35
C ALA A 117 3.32 -3.28 -5.79
N CYS A 118 4.61 -2.98 -5.90
CA CYS A 118 5.16 -1.70 -5.45
C CYS A 118 4.66 -0.51 -6.28
N ILE A 119 4.47 -0.69 -7.59
CA ILE A 119 3.88 0.33 -8.47
C ILE A 119 2.41 0.56 -8.08
N SER A 120 1.63 -0.49 -7.80
CA SER A 120 0.22 -0.33 -7.42
C SER A 120 0.01 0.50 -6.14
N VAL A 121 1.01 0.56 -5.27
CA VAL A 121 0.96 1.35 -4.03
C VAL A 121 1.21 2.84 -4.27
N ASN A 122 1.88 3.20 -5.37
CA ASN A 122 2.32 4.57 -5.68
C ASN A 122 1.48 5.20 -6.79
#